data_AF-A0A392MKR8-F1
#
_entry.id   AF-A0A392MKR8-F1
#
_cell.length_a   1.000
_cell.length_b   1.000
_cell.length_c   1.000
_cell.angle_alpha   90.00
_cell.angle_beta   90.00
_cell.angle_gamma   90.00
#
_symmetry.space_group_name_H-M   'P 1'
#
loop_
_entity.id
_entity.type
_entity.pdbx_description
1 polymer ?
#
loop_
_entity_poly.entity_id
_entity_poly.type
_entity_poly.pdbx_seq_one_letter_code
_entity_poly.pdbx_strand_id
1 'polypeptide(L)'
;YVKETEEVISKVRTTITMDKNDPNVANAVSDLRDSSNSWVAKYRREKALLARASFRDMYSALNAVSGHYISFGPTAPIPAKRRVRILEEIEVAEKSLKRGR
;
A
#
# COMPACT_ATOMS: atom_id res chain seq x y z
N TYR A 1 14.60 1.62 -4.54
CA TYR A 1 13.26 2.07 -4.94
C TYR A 1 12.45 0.94 -5.55
N VAL A 2 12.77 0.44 -6.76
CA VAL A 2 11.97 -0.61 -7.44
C VAL A 2 11.67 -1.81 -6.55
N LYS A 3 12.71 -2.56 -6.12
CA LYS A 3 12.55 -3.74 -5.26
C LYS A 3 11.69 -3.47 -4.01
N GLU A 4 11.99 -2.41 -3.27
CA GLU A 4 11.28 -2.08 -2.03
C GLU A 4 9.83 -1.65 -2.29
N THR A 5 9.55 -0.96 -3.41
CA THR A 5 8.18 -0.64 -3.79
C THR A 5 7.40 -1.90 -4.20
N GLU A 6 8.03 -2.84 -4.91
CA GLU A 6 7.41 -4.14 -5.25
C GLU A 6 7.07 -4.96 -3.99
N GLU A 7 7.97 -4.96 -2.99
CA GLU A 7 7.73 -5.61 -1.70
C GLU A 7 6.52 -5.00 -0.98
N VAL A 8 6.40 -3.67 -0.96
CA VAL A 8 5.25 -2.97 -0.34
C VAL A 8 3.96 -3.22 -1.15
N ILE A 9 4.01 -3.21 -2.48
CA ILE A 9 2.86 -3.56 -3.33
C ILE A 9 2.36 -4.97 -3.00
N SER A 10 3.28 -5.93 -2.87
CA SER A 10 2.95 -7.30 -2.49
C SER A 10 2.24 -7.34 -1.14
N LYS A 11 2.79 -6.65 -0.13
CA LYS A 11 2.17 -6.57 1.21
C LYS A 11 0.78 -5.91 1.19
N VAL A 12 0.59 -4.83 0.43
CA VAL A 12 -0.75 -4.24 0.28
C VAL A 12 -1.72 -5.28 -0.29
N ARG A 13 -1.34 -5.92 -1.39
CA ARG A 13 -2.18 -6.91 -2.09
C ARG A 13 -2.55 -8.07 -1.16
N THR A 14 -1.58 -8.63 -0.43
CA THR A 14 -1.84 -9.73 0.51
C THR A 14 -2.76 -9.29 1.62
N THR A 15 -2.43 -8.21 2.35
CA THR A 15 -3.16 -7.78 3.55
C THR A 15 -4.62 -7.43 3.26
N ILE A 16 -4.90 -6.70 2.16
CA ILE A 16 -6.28 -6.26 1.89
C ILE A 16 -7.15 -7.36 1.26
N THR A 17 -6.56 -8.49 0.86
CA THR A 17 -7.27 -9.64 0.27
C THR A 17 -7.42 -10.82 1.22
N MET A 18 -6.85 -10.73 2.43
CA MET A 18 -7.03 -11.76 3.48
C MET A 18 -8.52 -11.96 3.81
N ASP A 19 -8.85 -13.19 4.22
CA ASP A 19 -10.16 -13.46 4.77
C ASP A 19 -10.36 -12.65 6.06
N LYS A 20 -11.54 -12.04 6.21
CA LYS A 20 -11.86 -11.18 7.37
C LYS A 20 -11.85 -11.92 8.70
N ASN A 21 -11.96 -13.25 8.68
CA ASN A 21 -11.92 -14.11 9.85
C ASN A 21 -10.54 -14.74 10.07
N ASP A 22 -9.55 -14.47 9.21
CA ASP A 22 -8.19 -14.98 9.38
C ASP A 22 -7.56 -14.36 10.63
N PRO A 23 -7.06 -15.17 11.59
CA PRO A 23 -6.47 -14.65 12.82
C PRO A 23 -5.21 -13.79 12.59
N ASN A 24 -4.58 -13.91 11.41
CA ASN A 24 -3.36 -13.18 11.07
C ASN A 24 -3.62 -11.78 10.50
N VAL A 25 -4.88 -11.36 10.28
CA VAL A 25 -5.19 -10.04 9.70
C VAL A 25 -4.55 -8.91 10.51
N ALA A 26 -4.62 -8.97 11.84
CA ALA A 26 -4.05 -7.94 12.69
C ALA A 26 -2.52 -7.82 12.52
N ASN A 27 -1.82 -8.97 12.45
CA ASN A 27 -0.38 -9.01 12.21
C ASN A 27 -0.03 -8.49 10.82
N ALA A 28 -0.76 -8.91 9.79
CA ALA A 28 -0.55 -8.45 8.41
C ALA A 28 -0.78 -6.95 8.24
N VAL A 29 -1.72 -6.37 8.99
CA VAL A 29 -1.94 -4.91 9.01
C VAL A 29 -0.82 -4.19 9.75
N SER A 30 -0.31 -4.75 10.85
CA SER A 30 0.86 -4.21 11.55
C SER A 30 2.10 -4.20 10.64
N ASP A 31 2.40 -5.33 10.01
CA ASP A 31 3.53 -5.47 9.10
C ASP A 31 3.42 -4.54 7.88
N LEU A 32 2.21 -4.39 7.34
CA LEU A 32 1.94 -3.44 6.26
C LEU A 32 2.17 -2.00 6.74
N ARG A 33 1.70 -1.63 7.93
CA ARG A 33 1.90 -0.29 8.50
C ARG A 33 3.38 0.02 8.65
N ASP A 34 4.17 -0.90 9.19
CA ASP A 34 5.60 -0.70 9.38
C ASP A 34 6.33 -0.58 8.05
N SER A 35 6.02 -1.45 7.09
CA SER A 35 6.60 -1.38 5.74
C SER A 35 6.23 -0.08 5.03
N SER A 36 4.99 0.38 5.19
CA SER A 36 4.49 1.64 4.63
C SER A 36 5.23 2.83 5.24
N ASN A 37 5.39 2.84 6.57
CA ASN A 37 6.11 3.89 7.29
C ASN A 37 7.59 3.96 6.86
N SER A 38 8.27 2.82 6.78
CA SER A 38 9.66 2.76 6.32
C SER A 38 9.80 3.24 4.87
N TRP A 39 8.91 2.80 3.96
CA TRP A 39 8.92 3.21 2.56
C TRP A 39 8.66 4.71 2.41
N VAL A 40 7.64 5.24 3.10
CA VAL A 40 7.30 6.67 3.09
C VAL A 40 8.44 7.50 3.67
N ALA A 41 9.00 7.10 4.82
CA ALA A 41 10.10 7.82 5.46
C ALA A 41 11.34 7.90 4.54
N LYS A 42 11.64 6.81 3.83
CA LYS A 42 12.77 6.72 2.91
C LYS A 42 12.57 7.55 1.65
N TYR A 43 11.39 7.52 1.04
CA TYR A 43 11.20 8.08 -0.32
C TYR A 43 10.47 9.43 -0.39
N ARG A 44 9.72 9.85 0.63
CA ARG A 44 8.94 11.11 0.56
C ARG A 44 9.78 12.39 0.45
N ARG A 45 11.07 12.34 0.80
CA ARG A 45 11.99 13.49 0.72
C ARG A 45 12.86 13.47 -0.54
N GLU A 46 12.79 12.38 -1.31
CA GLU A 46 13.56 12.19 -2.53
C GLU A 46 12.92 12.97 -3.69
N LYS A 47 13.40 14.19 -3.96
CA LYS A 47 12.81 15.10 -4.96
C LYS A 47 12.64 14.45 -6.34
N ALA A 48 13.60 13.60 -6.74
CA ALA A 48 13.56 12.90 -8.02
C ALA A 48 12.42 11.86 -8.13
N LEU A 49 11.86 11.41 -7.00
CA LEU A 49 10.75 10.46 -6.97
C LEU A 49 9.38 11.12 -6.87
N LEU A 50 9.28 12.35 -6.35
CA LEU A 50 7.98 13.03 -6.19
C LEU A 50 7.22 13.22 -7.51
N ALA A 51 7.95 13.38 -8.61
CA ALA A 51 7.38 13.50 -9.96
C ALA A 51 7.09 12.14 -10.63
N ARG A 52 7.45 11.01 -10.00
CA ARG A 52 7.19 9.67 -10.55
C ARG A 52 5.76 9.23 -10.30
N ALA A 53 5.13 8.70 -11.35
CA ALA A 53 3.77 8.16 -11.27
C ALA A 53 3.72 7.00 -10.28
N SER A 54 4.69 6.06 -10.34
CA SER A 54 4.77 4.96 -9.38
C SER A 54 4.83 5.42 -7.93
N PHE A 55 5.48 6.55 -7.64
CA PHE A 55 5.57 7.08 -6.29
C PHE A 55 4.25 7.69 -5.83
N ARG A 56 3.66 8.57 -6.64
CA ARG A 56 2.40 9.25 -6.28
C ARG A 56 1.26 8.26 -6.09
N ASP A 57 1.12 7.31 -7.01
CA ASP A 57 0.04 6.33 -6.99
C ASP A 57 0.19 5.40 -5.78
N MET A 58 1.42 4.91 -5.52
CA MET A 58 1.70 4.11 -4.33
C MET A 58 1.44 4.89 -3.03
N TYR A 59 1.88 6.15 -2.96
CA TYR A 59 1.66 6.99 -1.78
C TYR A 59 0.16 7.24 -1.52
N SER A 60 -0.63 7.47 -2.58
CA SER A 60 -2.08 7.59 -2.49
C SER A 60 -2.71 6.32 -1.91
N ALA A 61 -2.38 5.16 -2.48
CA ALA A 61 -2.91 3.87 -2.04
C ALA A 61 -2.56 3.57 -0.58
N LEU A 62 -1.31 3.83 -0.16
CA LEU A 62 -0.88 3.66 1.23
C LEU A 62 -1.66 4.54 2.20
N ASN A 63 -1.95 5.79 1.84
CA ASN A 63 -2.76 6.69 2.67
C ASN A 63 -4.22 6.22 2.75
N ALA A 64 -4.79 5.71 1.66
CA ALA A 64 -6.15 5.17 1.66
C ALA A 64 -6.28 3.95 2.59
N VAL A 65 -5.30 3.04 2.56
CA VAL A 65 -5.25 1.86 3.43
C VAL A 65 -5.00 2.25 4.89
N SER A 66 -3.98 3.09 5.13
CA SER A 66 -3.61 3.52 6.48
C SER A 66 -4.74 4.29 7.15
N GLY A 67 -5.41 5.19 6.41
CA GLY A 67 -6.55 5.95 6.92
C GLY A 67 -7.69 5.04 7.36
N HIS A 68 -8.00 3.98 6.61
CA HIS A 68 -9.02 3.00 6.99
C HIS A 68 -8.67 2.30 8.30
N TYR A 69 -7.48 1.70 8.41
CA TYR A 69 -7.11 0.94 9.61
C TYR A 69 -6.91 1.83 10.84
N ILE A 70 -6.50 3.09 10.67
CA ILE A 70 -6.45 4.07 11.76
C ILE A 70 -7.86 4.39 12.27
N SER A 71 -8.83 4.57 11.37
CA SER A 71 -10.20 4.95 11.75
C SER A 71 -11.03 3.79 12.30
N PHE A 72 -10.85 2.57 11.78
CA PHE A 72 -11.75 1.45 12.06
C PHE A 72 -11.09 0.28 12.80
N GLY A 73 -9.76 0.31 12.97
CA GLY A 73 -9.00 -0.76 13.61
C GLY A 73 -8.48 -1.82 12.63
N PRO A 74 -7.50 -2.63 13.05
CA PRO A 74 -6.72 -3.49 12.14
C PRO A 74 -7.50 -4.68 11.58
N THR A 75 -8.59 -5.09 12.21
CA THR A 75 -9.44 -6.21 11.75
C THR A 75 -10.65 -5.74 10.94
N ALA A 76 -10.84 -4.43 10.79
CA ALA A 76 -11.98 -3.89 10.07
C ALA A 76 -11.83 -4.12 8.56
N PRO A 77 -12.78 -4.80 7.90
CA PRO A 77 -12.67 -5.08 6.48
C PRO A 77 -12.77 -3.78 5.67
N ILE A 78 -11.87 -3.61 4.69
CA ILE A 78 -11.97 -2.51 3.72
C ILE A 78 -13.23 -2.72 2.87
N PRO A 79 -14.11 -1.72 2.71
CA PRO A 79 -15.29 -1.83 1.87
C PRO A 79 -14.95 -2.31 0.45
N ALA A 80 -15.72 -3.25 -0.10
CA ALA A 80 -15.38 -3.94 -1.35
C ALA A 80 -15.05 -2.99 -2.51
N LYS A 81 -15.88 -1.95 -2.74
CA LYS A 81 -15.63 -0.92 -3.78
C LYS A 81 -14.36 -0.11 -3.54
N ARG A 82 -13.94 0.08 -2.29
CA ARG A 82 -12.69 0.77 -1.95
C ARG A 82 -11.50 -0.17 -2.17
N ARG A 83 -11.62 -1.43 -1.74
CA ARG A 83 -10.60 -2.47 -1.96
C ARG A 83 -10.28 -2.65 -3.45
N VAL A 84 -11.29 -2.76 -4.31
CA VAL A 84 -11.10 -2.87 -5.77
C VAL A 84 -10.31 -1.68 -6.31
N ARG A 85 -10.69 -0.45 -5.95
CA ARG A 85 -9.97 0.77 -6.37
C ARG A 85 -8.52 0.79 -5.90
N ILE A 86 -8.25 0.40 -4.65
CA ILE A 86 -6.87 0.30 -4.13
C ILE A 86 -6.07 -0.73 -4.94
N LEU A 87 -6.66 -1.88 -5.28
CA LEU A 87 -6.00 -2.92 -6.09
C LEU A 87 -5.68 -2.42 -7.51
N GLU A 88 -6.58 -1.66 -8.13
CA GLU A 88 -6.35 -1.02 -9.43
C GLU A 88 -5.24 0.03 -9.35
N GLU A 89 -5.26 0.89 -8.33
CA GLU A 89 -4.24 1.91 -8.10
C GLU A 89 -2.83 1.31 -7.93
N ILE A 90 -2.69 0.25 -7.12
CA ILE A 90 -1.38 -0.41 -6.95
C ILE A 90 -0.94 -1.15 -8.22
N GLU A 91 -1.86 -1.66 -9.03
CA GLU A 91 -1.52 -2.28 -10.32
C GLU A 91 -0.98 -1.24 -11.31
N VAL A 92 -1.59 -0.06 -11.37
CA VAL A 92 -1.09 1.07 -12.18
C VAL A 92 0.26 1.55 -11.68
N ALA A 93 0.43 1.65 -10.36
CA ALA A 93 1.71 1.99 -9.73
C ALA A 93 2.80 0.99 -10.10
N GLU A 94 2.50 -0.32 -10.03
CA GLU A 94 3.42 -1.41 -10.39
C GLU A 94 3.84 -1.35 -11.87
N LYS A 95 2.88 -1.13 -12.78
CA LYS A 95 3.17 -0.98 -14.22
C LYS A 95 4.05 0.24 -14.50
N SER A 96 3.81 1.35 -13.81
CA SER A 96 4.64 2.55 -13.95
C SER A 96 6.05 2.32 -13.38
N LEU A 97 6.15 1.65 -12.23
CA LEU A 97 7.40 1.30 -11.57
C LEU A 97 8.32 0.48 -12.48
N LYS A 98 7.78 -0.57 -13.11
CA LYS A 98 8.50 -1.46 -14.04
C LYS A 98 8.99 -0.73 -15.30
N ARG A 99 8.35 0.39 -15.65
CA ARG A 99 8.75 1.29 -16.75
C ARG A 99 9.68 2.41 -16.29
N GLY A 100 10.09 2.43 -15.02
CA GLY A 100 10.91 3.48 -14.43
C GLY A 100 10.19 4.83 -14.23
N ARG A 101 8.86 4.84 -14.27
CA ARG A 101 8.02 6.05 -14.26
C ARG A 101 7.32 6.30 -12.95
#